data_AF-A0A957PG96-F1
#
_entry.id   AF-A0A957PG96-F1
#
_cell.length_a   1.000
_cell.length_b   1.000
_cell.length_c   1.000
_cell.angle_alpha   90.00
_cell.angle_beta   90.00
_cell.angle_gamma   90.00
#
_symmetry.space_group_name_H-M   'P 1'
#
loop_
_entity.id
_entity.type
_entity.pdbx_description
1 polymer ?
#
loop_
_entity_poly.entity_id
_entity_poly.type
_entity_poly.pdbx_seq_one_letter_code
_entity_poly.pdbx_strand_id
1 'polypeptide(L)'
;TFGNANAAQTSATFAVEGLYTLRLTANDGQLSVGDTILVTVLSGAPTNQAPTVNAGADMAITLPDSALLGGSASDDGLPAPANLLTTWSVVSGPGTVAFDNANARNATASFAVDGVYTLRLTADDGALSAYDDVIISVNAAAGSSDVIYLSSSSNGTVGG
;
A
#
# COMPACT_ATOMS: atom_id res chain seq x y z
N THR A 1 -28.90 -2.95 27.81
CA THR A 1 -29.51 -3.35 29.08
C THR A 1 -28.70 -2.78 30.23
N PHE A 2 -29.26 -2.65 31.43
CA PHE A 2 -28.49 -2.24 32.61
C PHE A 2 -27.89 -3.46 33.32
N GLY A 3 -26.69 -3.32 33.91
CA GLY A 3 -26.09 -4.35 34.74
C GLY A 3 -26.89 -4.61 36.03
N ASN A 4 -26.93 -3.61 36.93
CA ASN A 4 -27.87 -3.57 38.06
C ASN A 4 -28.52 -2.19 38.11
N ALA A 5 -29.80 -2.08 37.72
CA ALA A 5 -30.49 -0.79 37.62
C ALA A 5 -30.74 -0.10 38.98
N ASN A 6 -30.63 -0.82 40.10
CA ASN A 6 -30.88 -0.31 41.44
C ASN A 6 -29.60 0.03 42.23
N ALA A 7 -28.42 -0.19 41.63
CA ALA A 7 -27.16 0.21 42.25
C ALA A 7 -26.92 1.71 42.05
N ALA A 8 -26.30 2.36 43.04
CA ALA A 8 -25.91 3.77 42.96
C ALA A 8 -24.95 4.07 41.77
N GLN A 9 -24.27 3.03 41.26
CA GLN A 9 -23.52 3.05 40.02
C GLN A 9 -23.87 1.82 39.20
N THR A 10 -24.11 2.00 37.90
CA THR A 10 -24.45 0.92 36.97
C THR A 10 -23.89 1.20 35.58
N SER A 11 -23.78 0.16 34.77
CA SER A 11 -23.45 0.25 33.36
C SER A 11 -24.69 0.00 32.51
N ALA A 12 -24.73 0.64 31.34
CA ALA A 12 -25.72 0.39 30.30
C ALA A 12 -25.03 -0.10 29.04
N THR A 13 -25.54 -1.18 28.44
CA THR A 13 -25.11 -1.67 27.13
C THR A 13 -26.17 -1.39 26.07
N PHE A 14 -25.76 -1.16 24.83
CA PHE A 14 -26.65 -0.90 23.71
C PHE A 14 -26.32 -1.90 22.60
N ALA A 15 -27.34 -2.59 22.09
CA ALA A 15 -27.16 -3.63 21.07
C ALA A 15 -27.35 -3.11 19.65
N VAL A 16 -27.97 -1.94 19.51
CA VAL A 16 -28.30 -1.32 18.22
C VAL A 16 -27.88 0.14 18.30
N GLU A 17 -27.55 0.73 17.15
CA GLU A 17 -27.43 2.17 17.04
C GLU A 17 -28.76 2.89 17.28
N GLY A 18 -28.68 4.15 17.68
CA GLY A 18 -29.85 5.00 17.88
C GLY A 18 -29.69 5.99 19.02
N LEU A 19 -30.69 6.85 19.16
CA LEU A 19 -30.82 7.77 20.28
C LEU A 19 -31.56 7.08 21.42
N TYR A 20 -30.91 6.95 22.57
CA TYR A 20 -31.45 6.37 23.79
C TYR A 20 -31.68 7.46 24.82
N THR A 21 -32.83 7.38 25.49
CA THR A 21 -33.15 8.23 26.64
C THR A 21 -33.02 7.38 27.91
N LEU A 22 -32.07 7.72 28.78
CA LEU A 22 -31.88 7.04 30.05
C LEU A 22 -32.41 7.93 31.16
N ARG A 23 -33.25 7.37 32.04
CA ARG A 23 -33.83 8.08 33.17
C ARG A 23 -33.34 7.47 34.48
N LEU A 24 -32.80 8.32 35.36
CA LEU A 24 -32.59 8.01 36.77
C LEU A 24 -33.82 8.47 37.56
N THR A 25 -34.29 7.67 38.52
CA THR A 25 -35.41 8.03 39.38
C THR A 25 -35.09 7.63 40.82
N ALA A 26 -35.22 8.57 41.75
CA ALA A 26 -35.10 8.36 43.19
C ALA A 26 -36.47 8.49 43.85
N ASN A 27 -36.82 7.56 44.74
CA ASN A 27 -38.08 7.54 45.48
C ASN A 27 -37.83 7.22 46.95
N ASP A 28 -38.49 7.95 47.85
CA ASP A 28 -38.41 7.77 49.31
C ASP A 28 -39.64 7.06 49.91
N GLY A 29 -40.47 6.43 49.06
CA GLY A 29 -41.75 5.84 49.44
C GLY A 29 -42.93 6.80 49.42
N GLN A 30 -42.70 8.12 49.28
CA GLN A 30 -43.76 9.13 49.22
C GLN A 30 -43.67 10.03 47.97
N LEU A 31 -42.46 10.47 47.60
CA LEU A 31 -42.17 11.33 46.46
C LEU A 31 -41.17 10.67 45.52
N SER A 32 -41.22 11.02 44.23
CA SER A 32 -40.23 10.61 43.25
C SER A 32 -39.68 11.83 42.52
N VAL A 33 -38.36 11.86 42.33
CA VAL A 33 -37.66 12.81 41.45
C VAL A 33 -36.85 12.02 40.42
N GLY A 34 -36.70 12.56 39.22
CA GLY A 34 -35.89 11.93 38.21
C GLY A 34 -35.14 12.92 37.34
N ASP A 35 -34.06 12.44 36.74
CA ASP A 35 -33.25 13.15 35.77
C ASP A 35 -33.09 12.28 34.52
N THR A 36 -32.94 12.91 33.36
CA THR A 36 -32.89 12.24 32.07
C THR A 36 -31.68 12.69 31.27
N ILE A 37 -30.97 11.72 30.70
CA ILE A 37 -29.88 11.97 29.75
C ILE A 37 -30.20 11.35 28.40
N LEU A 38 -29.70 12.00 27.35
CA LEU A 38 -29.72 11.48 25.98
C LEU A 38 -28.37 10.86 25.66
N VAL A 39 -28.38 9.62 25.18
CA VAL A 39 -27.19 8.87 24.75
C VAL A 39 -27.38 8.55 23.27
N THR A 40 -26.51 9.06 22.41
CA THR A 40 -26.52 8.70 20.98
C THR A 40 -25.49 7.59 20.77
N VAL A 41 -25.95 6.43 20.31
CA VAL A 41 -25.11 5.31 19.90
C VAL A 41 -25.06 5.35 18.37
N LEU A 42 -23.92 5.69 17.79
CA LEU A 42 -23.75 5.71 16.33
C LEU A 42 -23.16 4.37 15.88
N SER A 43 -23.69 3.78 14.79
CA SER A 43 -22.86 2.87 14.00
C SER A 43 -22.02 3.73 13.05
N GLY A 44 -20.72 3.77 13.29
CA GLY A 44 -19.79 4.11 12.23
C GLY A 44 -19.22 2.78 11.76
N ALA A 45 -19.77 2.19 10.69
CA ALA A 45 -18.97 1.20 9.98
C ALA A 45 -17.63 1.87 9.65
N PRO A 46 -16.48 1.24 9.94
CA PRO A 46 -15.19 1.83 9.59
C PRO A 46 -15.21 2.20 8.10
N THR A 47 -14.80 3.42 7.79
CA THR A 47 -14.69 3.89 6.40
C THR A 47 -13.47 3.26 5.78
N ASN A 48 -13.62 2.68 4.58
CA ASN A 48 -12.50 2.12 3.83
C ASN A 48 -11.38 3.15 3.67
N GLN A 49 -10.15 2.74 3.96
CA GLN A 49 -8.95 3.52 3.66
C GLN A 49 -8.17 2.85 2.55
N ALA A 50 -7.45 3.63 1.74
CA ALA A 50 -6.59 3.06 0.72
C ALA A 50 -5.48 2.23 1.37
N PRO A 51 -4.97 1.19 0.69
CA PRO A 51 -3.84 0.43 1.18
C PRO A 51 -2.61 1.29 1.49
N THR A 52 -1.78 0.78 2.39
CA THR A 52 -0.43 1.28 2.64
C THR A 52 0.56 0.41 1.89
N VAL A 53 1.50 1.02 1.15
CA VAL A 53 2.45 0.32 0.28
C VAL A 53 3.86 0.83 0.50
N ASN A 54 4.83 -0.08 0.44
CA ASN A 54 6.26 0.23 0.43
C ASN A 54 6.95 -0.70 -0.57
N ALA A 55 7.63 -0.14 -1.56
CA ALA A 55 8.31 -0.88 -2.63
C ALA A 55 9.71 -1.37 -2.24
N GLY A 56 10.19 -1.01 -1.04
CA GLY A 56 11.54 -1.27 -0.56
C GLY A 56 12.48 -0.11 -0.84
N ALA A 57 13.75 -0.30 -0.51
CA ALA A 57 14.77 0.72 -0.75
C ALA A 57 15.31 0.65 -2.19
N ASP A 58 15.71 1.81 -2.71
CA ASP A 58 16.48 1.90 -3.95
C ASP A 58 17.72 1.01 -3.90
N MET A 59 18.09 0.43 -5.05
CA MET A 59 19.24 -0.46 -5.12
C MET A 59 20.00 -0.36 -6.44
N ALA A 60 21.20 -0.92 -6.44
CA ALA A 60 22.04 -1.05 -7.61
C ALA A 60 22.41 -2.51 -7.85
N ILE A 61 22.44 -2.91 -9.11
CA ILE A 61 22.89 -4.23 -9.56
C ILE A 61 23.87 -4.07 -10.72
N THR A 62 24.57 -5.13 -11.08
CA THR A 62 25.42 -5.16 -12.28
C THR A 62 24.97 -6.33 -13.14
N LEU A 63 24.76 -6.10 -14.43
CA LEU A 63 24.39 -7.19 -15.34
C LEU A 63 25.46 -8.30 -15.31
N PRO A 64 25.06 -9.59 -15.39
CA PRO A 64 23.69 -10.09 -15.65
C PRO A 64 22.84 -10.34 -14.38
N ASP A 65 23.21 -9.80 -13.23
CA ASP A 65 22.45 -9.99 -12.00
C ASP A 65 21.03 -9.43 -12.13
N SER A 66 20.13 -9.93 -11.29
CA SER A 66 18.74 -9.47 -11.17
C SER A 66 18.53 -8.76 -9.83
N ALA A 67 17.53 -7.87 -9.76
CA ALA A 67 17.14 -7.22 -8.53
C ALA A 67 16.17 -8.11 -7.74
N LEU A 68 16.41 -8.26 -6.44
CA LEU A 68 15.49 -8.90 -5.51
C LEU A 68 14.60 -7.82 -4.89
N LEU A 69 13.34 -7.76 -5.33
CA LEU A 69 12.36 -6.80 -4.85
C LEU A 69 11.71 -7.34 -3.58
N GLY A 70 11.67 -6.52 -2.53
CA GLY A 70 11.14 -6.87 -1.22
C GLY A 70 10.07 -5.87 -0.78
N GLY A 71 8.91 -5.90 -1.43
CA GLY A 71 7.83 -4.98 -1.15
C GLY A 71 6.94 -5.40 0.03
N SER A 72 6.16 -4.46 0.54
CA SER A 72 5.11 -4.72 1.52
C SER A 72 3.85 -3.94 1.18
N ALA A 73 2.69 -4.51 1.53
CA ALA A 73 1.42 -3.82 1.45
C ALA A 73 0.49 -4.32 2.55
N SER A 74 -0.19 -3.39 3.22
CA SER A 74 -1.19 -3.67 4.25
C SER A 74 -2.41 -2.80 4.08
N ASP A 75 -3.54 -3.32 4.53
CA ASP A 75 -4.86 -2.71 4.37
C ASP A 75 -5.65 -2.86 5.68
N ASP A 76 -6.70 -2.05 5.86
CA ASP A 76 -7.54 -2.09 7.06
C ASP A 76 -8.54 -3.28 7.07
N GLY A 77 -8.56 -4.07 6.00
CA GLY A 77 -9.40 -5.25 5.84
C GLY A 77 -10.75 -4.92 5.21
N LEU A 78 -10.91 -3.73 4.67
CA LEU A 78 -12.07 -3.27 3.96
C LEU A 78 -11.74 -3.07 2.46
N PRO A 79 -12.74 -3.13 1.57
CA PRO A 79 -14.06 -3.70 1.81
C PRO A 79 -14.00 -5.19 2.19
N ALA A 80 -14.97 -5.64 3.00
CA ALA A 80 -15.05 -7.05 3.43
C ALA A 80 -15.85 -7.91 2.43
N PRO A 81 -15.40 -9.15 2.09
CA PRO A 81 -14.17 -9.79 2.57
C PRO A 81 -12.91 -9.15 1.98
N ALA A 82 -11.89 -8.97 2.83
CA ALA A 82 -10.64 -8.34 2.45
C ALA A 82 -9.99 -9.05 1.25
N ASN A 83 -9.64 -8.28 0.23
CA ASN A 83 -8.99 -8.78 -0.98
C ASN A 83 -7.93 -7.79 -1.47
N LEU A 84 -6.75 -7.85 -0.84
CA LEU A 84 -5.63 -6.99 -1.21
C LEU A 84 -4.80 -7.64 -2.32
N LEU A 85 -4.83 -7.05 -3.51
CA LEU A 85 -4.01 -7.42 -4.66
C LEU A 85 -2.78 -6.52 -4.74
N THR A 86 -1.67 -7.08 -5.20
CA THR A 86 -0.43 -6.34 -5.43
C THR A 86 0.12 -6.59 -6.82
N THR A 87 0.71 -5.59 -7.45
CA THR A 87 1.31 -5.73 -8.78
C THR A 87 2.54 -4.83 -8.95
N TRP A 88 3.63 -5.41 -9.43
CA TRP A 88 4.82 -4.73 -9.91
C TRP A 88 4.67 -4.29 -11.37
N SER A 89 5.14 -3.09 -11.67
CA SER A 89 5.16 -2.53 -13.02
C SER A 89 6.39 -1.66 -13.27
N VAL A 90 6.70 -1.42 -14.54
CA VAL A 90 7.77 -0.48 -14.94
C VAL A 90 7.13 0.88 -15.20
N VAL A 91 7.57 1.90 -14.49
CA VAL A 91 7.15 3.30 -14.73
C VAL A 91 8.02 3.92 -15.81
N SER A 92 9.33 3.73 -15.71
CA SER A 92 10.31 4.23 -16.68
C SER A 92 11.57 3.39 -16.69
N GLY A 93 12.29 3.39 -17.81
CA GLY A 93 13.59 2.78 -17.96
C GLY A 93 13.98 2.58 -19.44
N PRO A 94 15.26 2.33 -19.73
CA PRO A 94 15.78 2.24 -21.10
C PRO A 94 15.45 0.93 -21.84
N GLY A 95 14.99 -0.10 -21.13
CA GLY A 95 14.76 -1.44 -21.71
C GLY A 95 13.60 -2.19 -21.07
N THR A 96 13.42 -3.44 -21.49
CA THR A 96 12.41 -4.32 -20.90
C THR A 96 12.83 -4.82 -19.52
N VAL A 97 11.86 -4.97 -18.63
CA VAL A 97 12.02 -5.62 -17.31
C VAL A 97 11.10 -6.83 -17.27
N ALA A 98 11.64 -7.97 -16.88
CA ALA A 98 10.88 -9.19 -16.66
C ALA A 98 10.77 -9.47 -15.16
N PHE A 99 9.57 -9.78 -14.69
CA PHE A 99 9.31 -10.21 -13.32
C PHE A 99 9.05 -11.71 -13.30
N ASP A 100 9.63 -12.44 -12.35
CA ASP A 100 9.30 -13.85 -12.12
C ASP A 100 7.83 -14.04 -11.71
N ASN A 101 7.32 -13.13 -10.89
CA ASN A 101 5.91 -13.00 -10.54
C ASN A 101 5.60 -11.55 -10.18
N ALA A 102 5.06 -10.79 -11.14
CA ALA A 102 4.69 -9.40 -10.92
C ALA A 102 3.62 -9.22 -9.82
N ASN A 103 2.84 -10.25 -9.47
CA ASN A 103 1.78 -10.11 -8.47
C ASN A 103 2.23 -10.43 -7.03
N ALA A 104 3.47 -10.91 -6.85
CA ALA A 104 4.02 -11.16 -5.53
C ALA A 104 4.71 -9.90 -4.99
N ARG A 105 4.51 -9.62 -3.69
CA ARG A 105 5.22 -8.52 -3.01
C ARG A 105 6.74 -8.70 -3.06
N ASN A 106 7.19 -9.96 -2.91
CA ASN A 106 8.57 -10.36 -3.15
C ASN A 106 8.69 -10.94 -4.56
N ALA A 107 9.51 -10.34 -5.40
CA ALA A 107 9.70 -10.73 -6.79
C ALA A 107 11.15 -10.53 -7.22
N THR A 108 11.56 -11.21 -8.28
CA THR A 108 12.84 -11.02 -8.96
C THR A 108 12.60 -10.25 -10.25
N ALA A 109 13.32 -9.15 -10.43
CA ALA A 109 13.29 -8.34 -11.65
C ALA A 109 14.60 -8.48 -12.44
N SER A 110 14.50 -8.87 -13.71
CA SER A 110 15.62 -8.98 -14.64
C SER A 110 15.55 -7.90 -15.72
N PHE A 111 16.69 -7.35 -16.12
CA PHE A 111 16.79 -6.17 -16.98
C PHE A 111 17.56 -6.50 -18.26
N ALA A 112 17.07 -6.00 -19.40
CA ALA A 112 17.71 -6.23 -20.70
C ALA A 112 18.85 -5.25 -21.03
N VAL A 113 18.83 -4.05 -20.44
CA VAL A 113 19.76 -2.95 -20.74
C VAL A 113 20.18 -2.30 -19.42
N ASP A 114 21.42 -1.81 -19.36
CA ASP A 114 21.87 -0.99 -18.24
C ASP A 114 21.22 0.41 -18.26
N GLY A 115 21.19 1.05 -17.09
CA GLY A 115 20.60 2.36 -16.86
C GLY A 115 19.69 2.40 -15.65
N VAL A 116 18.97 3.51 -15.49
CA VAL A 116 18.12 3.77 -14.33
C VAL A 116 16.68 3.41 -14.64
N TYR A 117 16.08 2.58 -13.79
CA TYR A 117 14.69 2.16 -13.87
C TYR A 117 13.92 2.65 -12.65
N THR A 118 12.65 3.01 -12.87
CA THR A 118 11.68 3.23 -11.79
C THR A 118 10.65 2.12 -11.88
N LEU A 119 10.59 1.27 -10.86
CA LEU A 119 9.60 0.22 -10.73
C LEU A 119 8.57 0.62 -9.67
N ARG A 120 7.32 0.21 -9.86
CA ARG A 120 6.20 0.54 -8.98
C ARG A 120 5.59 -0.71 -8.40
N LEU A 121 5.41 -0.76 -7.09
CA LEU A 121 4.48 -1.68 -6.45
C LEU A 121 3.17 -0.96 -6.19
N THR A 122 2.09 -1.45 -6.81
CA THR A 122 0.73 -0.98 -6.55
C THR A 122 0.02 -2.00 -5.66
N ALA A 123 -0.79 -1.53 -4.72
CA ALA A 123 -1.76 -2.37 -4.02
C ALA A 123 -3.18 -1.82 -4.19
N ASP A 124 -4.14 -2.73 -4.37
CA ASP A 124 -5.55 -2.44 -4.63
C ASP A 124 -6.42 -3.36 -3.76
N ASP A 125 -7.35 -2.78 -3.01
CA ASP A 125 -8.27 -3.49 -2.11
C ASP A 125 -9.63 -3.85 -2.79
N GLY A 126 -9.77 -3.54 -4.09
CA GLY A 126 -11.01 -3.66 -4.86
C GLY A 126 -11.87 -2.38 -4.91
N ALA A 127 -11.55 -1.35 -4.13
CA ALA A 127 -12.26 -0.07 -4.06
C ALA A 127 -11.31 1.14 -4.15
N LEU A 128 -10.16 1.07 -3.49
CA LEU A 128 -9.11 2.07 -3.44
C LEU A 128 -7.75 1.43 -3.75
N SER A 129 -6.82 2.26 -4.23
CA SER A 129 -5.45 1.83 -4.52
C SER A 129 -4.43 2.85 -4.03
N ALA A 130 -3.24 2.34 -3.74
CA ALA A 130 -2.06 3.11 -3.44
C ALA A 130 -0.83 2.45 -4.08
N TYR A 131 0.26 3.18 -4.16
CA TYR A 131 1.50 2.66 -4.73
C TYR A 131 2.72 3.28 -4.06
N ASP A 132 3.85 2.62 -4.24
CA ASP A 132 5.18 3.15 -3.96
C ASP A 132 6.15 2.81 -5.10
N ASP A 133 7.14 3.66 -5.30
CA ASP A 133 8.11 3.56 -6.38
C ASP A 133 9.50 3.24 -5.80
N VAL A 134 10.28 2.41 -6.51
CA VAL A 134 11.68 2.10 -6.20
C VAL A 134 12.56 2.35 -7.41
N ILE A 135 13.74 2.92 -7.18
CA ILE A 135 14.73 3.19 -8.22
C ILE A 135 15.77 2.06 -8.24
N ILE A 136 15.97 1.49 -9.43
CA ILE A 136 16.98 0.46 -9.68
C ILE A 136 18.03 1.03 -10.62
N SER A 137 19.27 1.15 -10.14
CA SER A 137 20.43 1.50 -10.96
C SER A 137 21.09 0.23 -11.49
N VAL A 138 20.89 -0.06 -12.77
CA VAL A 138 21.47 -1.23 -13.45
C VAL A 138 22.77 -0.82 -14.10
N ASN A 139 23.89 -1.39 -13.67
CA ASN A 139 25.19 -1.15 -14.28
C ASN A 139 25.47 -2.16 -15.39
N ALA A 140 26.19 -1.72 -16.43
CA ALA A 140 26.64 -2.60 -17.50
C ALA A 140 27.54 -3.73 -16.98
N ALA A 141 27.49 -4.89 -17.63
CA ALA A 141 28.37 -5.99 -17.33
C ALA A 141 29.84 -5.58 -17.52
N ALA A 142 30.73 -6.03 -16.63
CA ALA A 142 32.16 -5.82 -16.79
C ALA A 142 32.64 -6.43 -18.12
N GLY A 143 33.05 -5.57 -19.07
CA GLY A 143 33.47 -5.98 -20.42
C GLY A 143 32.55 -5.54 -21.56
N SER A 144 31.40 -4.91 -21.28
CA SER A 144 30.60 -4.24 -22.30
C SER A 144 31.33 -2.98 -22.80
N SER A 145 32.25 -3.15 -23.74
CA SER A 145 32.91 -2.03 -24.40
C SER A 145 31.96 -1.48 -25.45
N ASP A 146 31.60 -0.21 -25.33
CA ASP A 146 30.85 0.51 -26.37
C ASP A 146 31.70 0.50 -27.66
N VAL A 147 31.36 -0.37 -28.61
CA VAL A 147 32.12 -0.49 -29.86
C VAL A 147 31.73 0.67 -30.77
N ILE A 148 32.43 1.80 -30.62
CA ILE A 148 32.34 2.92 -31.55
C ILE A 148 33.09 2.53 -32.83
N TYR A 149 32.36 2.17 -33.89
CA TYR A 149 32.92 2.09 -35.24
C TYR A 149 33.21 3.51 -35.76
N LEU A 150 34.39 4.06 -35.47
CA LEU A 150 34.90 5.18 -36.24
C LEU A 150 35.38 4.66 -37.60
N SER A 151 34.51 4.72 -38.62
CA SER A 151 34.99 4.57 -40.00
C SER A 151 35.81 5.81 -40.36
N SER A 152 37.14 5.70 -40.26
CA SER A 152 38.04 6.64 -40.91
C SER A 152 38.07 6.30 -42.40
N SER A 153 37.43 7.12 -43.22
CA SER A 153 37.75 7.15 -44.64
C SER A 153 38.98 8.04 -44.83
N SER A 154 40.16 7.42 -44.81
CA SER A 154 41.33 8.01 -45.46
C SER A 154 42.15 6.93 -46.14
N ASN A 155 42.15 6.88 -47.46
CA ASN A 155 43.23 7.46 -48.27
C ASN A 155 43.10 7.03 -49.75
N GLY A 156 43.31 7.95 -50.69
CA GLY A 156 43.22 7.70 -52.13
C GLY A 156 43.73 8.84 -53.01
N THR A 157 44.99 9.23 -52.78
CA THR A 157 46.04 9.67 -53.73
C THR A 157 45.74 10.52 -55.00
N VAL A 158 46.45 11.66 -55.05
CA VAL A 158 47.08 12.45 -56.14
C VAL A 158 46.96 11.96 -57.61
N GLY A 159 46.64 12.90 -58.52
CA GLY A 159 47.05 12.85 -59.93
C GLY A 159 46.45 13.96 -60.80
N GLY A 160 47.31 14.81 -61.41
CA GLY A 160 46.96 15.79 -62.44
C GLY A 160 47.72 17.09 -62.36
#